data_AF-A0A1M7GB92-F1
#
_entry.id   AF-A0A1M7GB92-F1
#
_cell.length_a   1.000
_cell.length_b   1.000
_cell.length_c   1.000
_cell.angle_alpha   90.00
_cell.angle_beta   90.00
_cell.angle_gamma   90.00
#
_symmetry.space_group_name_H-M   'P 1'
#
loop_
_entity.id
_entity.type
_entity.pdbx_description
1 polymer ?
#
loop_
_entity_poly.entity_id
_entity_poly.type
_entity_poly.pdbx_seq_one_letter_code
_entity_poly.pdbx_strand_id
1 'polypeptide(L)'
;MIIHSKPAGQIDYATTYDSEALRRYCDRHHMKPIIPQRRMRRKPRPGLPRGFDKPKYRERNAVERCIGWLKELRRIATRYDKLARSFRAMVCLACIHRCLRANFSYKT
;
A
#
# COMPACT_ATOMS: atom_id res chain seq x y z
N MET A 1 -6.78 -11.36 -0.91
CA MET A 1 -7.79 -10.74 -1.79
C MET A 1 -7.42 -11.17 -3.20
N ILE A 2 -8.38 -11.83 -3.86
CA ILE A 2 -8.24 -12.57 -5.12
C ILE A 2 -7.86 -11.60 -6.24
N ILE A 3 -6.78 -11.85 -6.98
CA ILE A 3 -6.52 -11.14 -8.23
C ILE A 3 -7.00 -12.04 -9.37
N HIS A 4 -8.31 -12.01 -9.62
CA HIS A 4 -8.87 -12.44 -10.89
C HIS A 4 -8.38 -11.48 -11.98
N SER A 5 -7.91 -12.01 -13.11
CA SER A 5 -7.66 -11.24 -14.33
C SER A 5 -8.93 -10.48 -14.70
N LYS A 6 -8.91 -9.15 -14.60
CA LYS A 6 -10.07 -8.30 -14.84
C LYS A 6 -10.11 -7.74 -16.27
N PRO A 7 -11.31 -7.55 -16.86
CA PRO A 7 -11.49 -7.09 -18.23
C PRO A 7 -10.99 -5.65 -18.45
N ALA A 8 -10.74 -5.29 -19.71
CA ALA A 8 -10.25 -3.98 -20.10
C ALA A 8 -11.26 -2.88 -19.74
N GLY A 9 -10.85 -1.93 -18.90
CA GLY A 9 -11.70 -0.81 -18.45
C GLY A 9 -11.68 -0.58 -16.94
N GLN A 10 -11.24 -1.56 -16.13
CA GLN A 10 -11.15 -1.40 -14.68
C GLN A 10 -9.81 -0.78 -14.27
N ILE A 11 -9.85 0.43 -13.69
CA ILE A 11 -8.68 1.09 -13.12
C ILE A 11 -8.39 0.46 -11.76
N ASP A 12 -7.33 -0.34 -11.66
CA ASP A 12 -6.80 -0.73 -10.35
C ASP A 12 -6.26 0.52 -9.66
N TYR A 13 -6.74 0.83 -8.45
CA TYR A 13 -6.26 1.96 -7.64
C TYR A 13 -4.76 1.90 -7.36
N ALA A 14 -4.14 0.73 -7.45
CA ALA A 14 -2.68 0.60 -7.36
C ALA A 14 -1.96 0.95 -8.66
N THR A 15 -2.63 0.77 -9.78
CA THR A 15 -2.13 1.08 -11.13
C THR A 15 -2.17 2.59 -11.41
N THR A 16 -2.90 3.38 -10.63
CA THR A 16 -2.85 4.86 -10.72
C THR A 16 -1.50 5.42 -10.28
N TYR A 17 -0.76 4.71 -9.42
CA TYR A 17 0.60 5.08 -9.02
C TYR A 17 1.66 4.77 -10.09
N ASP A 18 1.27 4.14 -11.21
CA ASP A 18 2.16 3.84 -12.32
C ASP A 18 2.47 5.07 -13.21
N SER A 19 3.30 5.98 -12.69
CA SER A 19 3.73 7.18 -13.42
C SER A 19 5.12 7.00 -14.06
N GLU A 20 5.28 7.55 -15.25
CA GLU A 20 6.55 7.54 -15.99
C GLU A 20 7.65 8.30 -15.23
N ALA A 21 7.28 9.40 -14.57
CA ALA A 21 8.18 10.20 -13.75
C ALA A 21 8.71 9.42 -12.55
N LEU A 22 7.83 8.66 -11.86
CA LEU A 22 8.23 7.81 -10.75
C LEU A 22 9.16 6.68 -11.21
N ARG A 23 8.86 6.06 -12.36
CA ARG A 23 9.75 5.03 -12.92
C ARG A 23 11.12 5.58 -13.28
N ARG A 24 11.19 6.75 -13.94
CA ARG A 24 12.47 7.42 -14.23
C ARG A 24 13.24 7.77 -12.97
N TYR A 25 12.55 8.20 -11.91
CA TYR A 25 13.17 8.45 -10.62
C TYR A 25 13.78 7.16 -10.05
N CYS A 26 13.02 6.06 -10.03
CA CYS A 26 13.52 4.76 -9.59
C CYS A 26 14.72 4.29 -10.42
N ASP A 27 14.66 4.42 -11.75
CA ASP A 27 15.74 4.03 -12.65
C ASP A 27 17.03 4.83 -12.36
N ARG A 28 16.92 6.16 -12.15
CA ARG A 28 18.06 7.03 -11.78
C ARG A 28 18.69 6.68 -10.44
N HIS A 29 17.90 6.17 -9.50
CA HIS A 29 18.36 5.81 -8.16
C HIS A 29 18.59 4.30 -7.98
N HIS A 30 18.61 3.53 -9.06
CA HIS A 30 18.76 2.06 -9.05
C HIS A 30 17.75 1.34 -8.13
N MET A 31 16.56 1.92 -7.95
CA MET A 31 15.48 1.35 -7.16
C MET A 31 14.58 0.50 -8.06
N LYS A 32 14.16 -0.68 -7.58
CA LYS A 32 13.19 -1.53 -8.30
C LYS A 32 11.76 -1.19 -7.85
N PRO A 33 10.91 -0.62 -8.73
CA PRO A 33 9.54 -0.29 -8.36
C PRO A 33 8.69 -1.57 -8.26
N ILE A 34 8.15 -1.86 -7.07
CA ILE A 34 7.19 -2.95 -6.82
C ILE A 34 5.79 -2.41 -7.09
N ILE A 35 5.55 -1.95 -8.31
CA ILE A 35 4.28 -1.35 -8.75
C ILE A 35 3.88 -2.04 -10.06
N PRO A 36 2.66 -2.60 -10.14
CA PRO A 36 2.19 -3.22 -11.37
C PRO A 36 2.25 -2.21 -12.52
N GLN A 37 2.60 -2.69 -13.72
CA GLN A 37 2.50 -1.86 -14.90
C GLN A 37 1.06 -1.71 -15.31
N ARG A 38 0.67 -0.48 -15.65
CA ARG A 38 -0.60 -0.19 -16.28
C ARG A 38 -0.66 -0.92 -17.60
N ARG A 39 -1.80 -1.56 -17.86
CA ARG A 39 -2.08 -2.37 -19.06
C ARG A 39 -2.02 -1.59 -20.38
N MET A 40 -1.78 -0.28 -20.34
CA MET A 40 -1.56 0.52 -21.54
C MET A 40 -0.24 0.13 -22.22
N ARG A 41 -0.32 0.01 -23.53
CA ARG A 41 0.77 -0.39 -24.42
C ARG A 41 1.84 0.71 -24.48
N ARG A 42 2.79 0.72 -23.53
CA ARG A 42 3.98 1.58 -23.60
C ARG A 42 5.06 0.88 -24.43
N LYS A 43 5.76 1.62 -25.30
CA LYS A 43 6.94 1.09 -26.00
C LYS A 43 7.92 0.53 -24.95
N PRO A 44 8.37 -0.73 -25.07
CA PRO A 44 9.42 -1.25 -24.21
C PRO A 44 10.64 -0.36 -24.34
N ARG A 45 11.19 0.13 -23.22
CA ARG A 45 12.49 0.81 -23.27
C ARG A 45 13.59 -0.24 -23.35
N PRO A 46 14.58 -0.09 -24.25
CA PRO A 46 15.77 -0.93 -24.22
C PRO A 46 16.52 -0.70 -22.90
N GLY A 47 16.99 -1.77 -22.25
CA GLY A 47 17.98 -1.66 -21.16
C GLY A 47 17.56 -2.19 -19.78
N LEU A 48 16.26 -2.35 -19.47
CA LEU A 48 15.87 -3.01 -18.21
C LEU A 48 14.47 -3.64 -18.30
N PRO A 49 14.35 -4.99 -18.32
CA PRO A 49 13.05 -5.62 -18.10
C PRO A 49 12.58 -5.25 -16.69
N ARG A 50 11.56 -4.42 -16.63
CA ARG A 50 10.92 -4.01 -15.37
C ARG A 50 10.14 -5.21 -14.81
N GLY A 51 10.87 -6.11 -14.15
CA GLY A 51 10.31 -7.26 -13.45
C GLY A 51 9.34 -6.81 -12.37
N PHE A 52 8.13 -7.36 -12.38
CA PHE A 52 7.14 -7.15 -11.33
C PHE A 52 7.16 -8.34 -10.38
N ASP A 53 7.63 -8.10 -9.16
CA ASP A 53 7.63 -9.09 -8.10
C ASP A 53 6.24 -9.17 -7.44
N LYS A 54 5.43 -10.12 -7.93
CA LYS A 54 4.08 -10.41 -7.41
C LYS A 54 4.08 -10.80 -5.92
N PRO A 55 4.92 -11.73 -5.43
CA PRO A 55 4.91 -12.08 -4.01
C PRO A 55 5.23 -10.87 -3.12
N LYS A 56 6.25 -10.09 -3.46
CA LYS A 56 6.60 -8.89 -2.71
C LYS A 56 5.50 -7.82 -2.73
N TYR A 57 4.77 -7.72 -3.85
CA TYR A 57 3.59 -6.85 -3.95
C TYR A 57 2.43 -7.32 -3.06
N ARG A 58 2.27 -8.64 -2.81
CA ARG A 58 1.21 -9.17 -1.93
C ARG A 58 1.43 -8.83 -0.46
N GLU A 59 2.67 -8.76 0.00
CA GLU A 59 3.00 -8.42 1.40
C GLU A 59 2.48 -7.02 1.78
N ARG A 60 2.42 -6.10 0.81
CA ARG A 60 1.89 -4.74 0.98
C ARG A 60 0.43 -4.71 1.45
N ASN A 61 -0.38 -5.72 1.11
CA ASN A 61 -1.78 -5.79 1.53
C ASN A 61 -1.94 -5.85 3.07
N ALA A 62 -0.96 -6.39 3.81
CA ALA A 62 -1.00 -6.36 5.27
C ALA A 62 -0.90 -4.92 5.81
N VAL A 63 0.01 -4.12 5.23
CA VAL A 63 0.20 -2.71 5.58
C VAL A 63 -1.02 -1.87 5.17
N GLU A 64 -1.55 -2.09 3.97
CA GLU A 64 -2.73 -1.36 3.48
C GLU A 64 -3.96 -1.63 4.34
N ARG A 65 -4.18 -2.89 4.77
CA ARG A 65 -5.26 -3.23 5.71
C ARG A 65 -5.06 -2.57 7.07
N CYS A 66 -3.83 -2.56 7.59
CA CYS A 66 -3.52 -1.91 8.85
C CYS A 66 -3.82 -0.40 8.78
N ILE A 67 -3.38 0.28 7.72
CA ILE A 67 -3.65 1.70 7.51
C ILE A 67 -5.14 1.96 7.28
N GLY A 68 -5.83 1.09 6.53
CA GLY A 68 -7.27 1.19 6.29
C GLY A 68 -8.05 1.17 7.61
N TRP A 69 -7.75 0.21 8.47
CA TRP A 69 -8.33 0.12 9.81
C TRP A 69 -7.95 1.32 10.69
N LEU A 70 -6.69 1.76 10.69
CA LEU A 70 -6.28 2.96 11.43
C LEU A 70 -7.06 4.22 11.00
N LYS A 71 -7.46 4.30 9.73
CA LYS A 71 -8.28 5.39 9.20
C LYS A 71 -9.75 5.33 9.61
N GLU A 72 -10.25 4.20 10.13
CA GLU A 72 -11.58 4.15 10.77
C GLU A 72 -11.62 4.98 12.05
N LEU A 73 -10.46 5.14 12.71
CA LEU A 73 -10.31 6.00 13.88
C LEU A 73 -10.21 7.46 13.43
N ARG A 74 -11.33 8.18 13.48
CA ARG A 74 -11.45 9.59 13.04
C ARG A 74 -10.35 10.50 13.56
N ARG A 75 -9.89 10.30 14.81
CA ARG A 75 -8.81 11.08 15.41
C ARG A 75 -7.46 10.90 14.71
N ILE A 76 -7.16 9.68 14.28
CA ILE A 76 -5.92 9.34 13.56
C ILE A 76 -6.05 9.79 12.09
N ALA A 77 -7.20 9.53 11.47
CA ALA A 77 -7.44 9.85 10.06
C ALA A 77 -7.29 11.36 9.76
N THR A 78 -7.87 12.22 10.60
CA THR A 78 -7.83 13.68 10.43
C THR A 78 -6.56 14.31 11.01
N ARG A 79 -5.75 13.55 11.77
CA ARG A 79 -4.54 14.03 12.45
C ARG A 79 -4.81 15.30 13.29
N TYR A 80 -5.74 15.20 14.24
CA TYR A 80 -6.04 16.32 15.15
C TYR A 80 -4.88 16.64 16.12
N ASP A 81 -4.02 15.66 16.39
CA ASP A 81 -2.88 15.83 17.28
C ASP A 81 -1.81 16.77 16.68
N LYS A 82 -1.59 17.91 17.34
CA LYS A 82 -0.58 18.92 16.92
C LYS A 82 0.85 18.44 17.13
N LEU A 83 1.10 17.65 18.17
CA LEU A 83 2.42 17.13 18.50
C LEU A 83 2.62 15.72 17.93
N ALA A 84 3.79 15.48 17.34
CA ALA A 84 4.18 14.16 16.84
C ALA A 84 4.17 13.08 17.94
N ARG A 85 4.53 13.45 19.18
CA ARG A 85 4.51 12.53 20.34
C ARG A 85 3.10 12.05 20.65
N SER A 86 2.13 12.96 20.69
CA SER A 86 0.72 12.64 20.95
C SER A 86 0.13 11.78 19.84
N PHE A 87 0.41 12.12 18.58
CA PHE A 87 -0.01 11.30 17.45
C PHE A 87 0.55 9.88 17.52
N ARG A 88 1.85 9.73 17.82
CA ARG A 88 2.49 8.42 17.99
C ARG A 88 1.86 7.61 19.13
N ALA A 89 1.54 8.26 20.25
CA ALA A 89 0.87 7.60 21.37
C ALA A 89 -0.52 7.08 20.97
N MET A 90 -1.30 7.87 20.22
CA MET A 90 -2.61 7.46 19.72
C MET A 90 -2.54 6.27 18.76
N VAL A 91 -1.57 6.26 17.84
CA VAL A 91 -1.34 5.12 16.94
C VAL A 91 -0.96 3.87 17.74
N CYS A 92 -0.08 3.99 18.74
CA CYS A 92 0.31 2.87 19.60
C CYS A 92 -0.90 2.31 20.37
N LEU A 93 -1.70 3.19 20.97
CA LEU A 93 -2.91 2.82 21.70
C LEU A 93 -3.90 2.08 20.80
N ALA A 94 -4.10 2.57 19.58
CA ALA A 94 -4.95 1.91 18.60
C ALA A 94 -4.45 0.48 18.33
N CYS A 95 -3.15 0.31 18.06
CA CYS A 95 -2.56 -1.01 17.80
C CYS A 95 -2.76 -1.96 18.98
N ILE A 96 -2.52 -1.50 20.22
CA ILE A 96 -2.75 -2.28 21.44
C ILE A 96 -4.21 -2.72 21.52
N HIS A 97 -5.15 -1.79 21.35
CA HIS A 97 -6.58 -2.10 21.37
C HIS A 97 -6.96 -3.15 20.31
N ARG A 98 -6.39 -3.05 19.11
CA ARG A 98 -6.62 -4.00 18.00
C ARG A 98 -6.08 -5.39 18.31
N CYS A 99 -4.90 -5.47 18.91
CA CYS A 99 -4.28 -6.72 19.35
C CYS A 99 -5.10 -7.36 20.47
N LEU A 100 -5.53 -6.59 21.46
CA LEU A 100 -6.37 -7.11 22.54
C LEU A 100 -7.68 -7.67 21.99
N ARG A 101 -8.39 -6.91 21.14
CA ARG A 101 -9.63 -7.40 20.50
C ARG A 101 -9.41 -8.69 19.70
N ALA A 102 -8.29 -8.83 19.01
CA ALA A 102 -7.96 -10.08 18.32
C ALA A 102 -7.80 -11.22 19.33
N ASN A 103 -7.00 -11.04 20.38
CA ASN A 103 -6.76 -12.08 21.40
C ASN A 103 -8.03 -12.51 22.14
N PHE A 104 -8.95 -11.59 22.43
CA PHE A 104 -10.23 -11.93 23.07
C PHE A 104 -11.25 -12.54 22.11
N SER A 105 -11.10 -12.33 20.80
CA SER A 105 -11.98 -12.93 19.78
C SER A 105 -11.69 -14.41 19.50
N TYR A 106 -10.51 -14.92 19.85
CA TYR A 106 -10.16 -16.34 19.69
C TYR A 106 -10.49 -17.19 20.93
N LYS A 107 -11.00 -16.58 22.01
CA LYS A 107 -11.28 -17.24 23.30
C LYS A 107 -12.77 -17.44 23.60
N THR A 108 -13.65 -17.19 22.63
CA THR A 108 -15.07 -17.54 22.63
C THR A 108 -15.33 -18.48 21.48
#